data_AF-A0A543HG32-F1
#
_entry.id   AF-A0A543HG32-F1
#
_cell.length_a   1.000
_cell.length_b   1.000
_cell.length_c   1.000
_cell.angle_alpha   90.00
_cell.angle_beta   90.00
_cell.angle_gamma   90.00
#
_symmetry.space_group_name_H-M   'P 1'
#
loop_
_entity.id
_entity.type
_entity.pdbx_description
1 polymer ?
#
loop_
_entity_poly.entity_id
_entity_poly.type
_entity_poly.pdbx_seq_one_letter_code
_entity_poly.pdbx_strand_id
1 'polypeptide(L)'
;MADRVELITYADRLGGDLPGLAHLLATRFAGLFGGVHVLPFFRPFDGADAGFDPADHTEVDARLGTWDDIAALAQAHDLTVDVIVNHVSSSSPQFLDWLAHGSDSEWDGMFLTFAGAFPDGATEDVLMRLYRPRPGLPFTPYTLADGTKRLLWTTFTSQQVDIDVRHPTTRAYLRGVIARIAAAGVRRVRLDAVGYAVKTPGLTSFMTAETFRFIDDVTAWCHEQDLEVLVEVHSYYRRQIEIARQVDRVYDFALPPLVLHALLAHDADPLLAWMAIRPTNAITVLDTHDGIGVVDVGADGTDRSRPGLLGPDQLDALVESIHDASGGTSRLATGAAASNVDLYQVNCTFYDALGRSDDRYLLARALQFWTPGTPQVYYVGLLAGTNDIELLNRTTVGRDVNRHHYTSAEIDESLTRPVVQALLRLIRFRNAHPAFGGDCVVDGGGSAVTMTWTSGADLARLEADVATGAATVTWTADGTQLTAPLDGLP
;
A
#
# COMPACT_ATOMS: atom_id res chain seq x y z
N MET A 1 -23.24 8.36 -2.17
CA MET A 1 -23.16 6.88 -2.14
C MET A 1 -21.94 6.55 -1.29
N ALA A 2 -22.01 5.56 -0.42
CA ALA A 2 -20.87 5.18 0.42
C ALA A 2 -19.72 4.65 -0.45
N ASP A 3 -18.48 4.89 -0.04
CA ASP A 3 -17.30 4.29 -0.67
C ASP A 3 -17.42 2.76 -0.57
N ARG A 4 -17.38 2.08 -1.72
CA ARG A 4 -17.45 0.61 -1.83
C ARG A 4 -16.07 -0.01 -1.61
N VAL A 5 -16.03 -1.27 -1.18
CA VAL A 5 -14.79 -2.03 -1.03
C VAL A 5 -14.08 -2.16 -2.38
N GLU A 6 -12.77 -1.99 -2.35
CA GLU A 6 -11.85 -2.11 -3.49
C GLU A 6 -10.92 -3.32 -3.32
N LEU A 7 -10.47 -3.90 -4.43
CA LEU A 7 -9.47 -4.99 -4.45
C LEU A 7 -8.08 -4.44 -4.74
N ILE A 8 -7.03 -4.89 -4.04
CA ILE A 8 -5.63 -4.69 -4.45
C ILE A 8 -5.09 -6.02 -5.01
N THR A 9 -4.56 -6.03 -6.23
CA THR A 9 -4.03 -7.26 -6.82
C THR A 9 -2.99 -7.04 -7.92
N TYR A 10 -2.15 -8.05 -8.12
CA TYR A 10 -1.35 -8.21 -9.33
C TYR A 10 -2.17 -8.95 -10.38
N ALA A 11 -2.13 -8.50 -11.63
CA ALA A 11 -2.87 -9.13 -12.72
C ALA A 11 -2.46 -10.60 -12.92
N ASP A 12 -1.15 -10.89 -12.90
CA ASP A 12 -0.61 -12.24 -13.10
C ASP A 12 -0.86 -13.18 -11.92
N ARG A 13 -0.82 -12.66 -10.69
CA ARG A 13 -0.87 -13.51 -9.48
C ARG A 13 -2.27 -13.93 -9.07
N LEU A 14 -3.30 -13.23 -9.55
CA LEU A 14 -4.70 -13.60 -9.31
C LEU A 14 -5.40 -14.02 -10.62
N GLY A 15 -5.16 -13.32 -11.72
CA GLY A 15 -5.84 -13.53 -13.01
C GLY A 15 -5.01 -14.22 -14.07
N GLY A 16 -3.71 -14.40 -13.89
CA GLY A 16 -2.77 -14.82 -14.93
C GLY A 16 -2.35 -13.68 -15.87
N ASP A 17 -3.28 -12.79 -16.20
CA ASP A 17 -3.08 -11.57 -16.99
C ASP A 17 -4.26 -10.57 -16.76
N LEU A 18 -4.27 -9.43 -17.46
CA LEU A 18 -5.32 -8.42 -17.35
C LEU A 18 -6.70 -8.93 -17.81
N PRO A 19 -6.84 -9.61 -18.97
CA PRO A 19 -8.11 -10.24 -19.36
C PRO A 19 -8.63 -11.27 -18.36
N GLY A 20 -7.74 -12.08 -17.79
CA GLY A 20 -8.07 -13.09 -16.79
C GLY A 20 -8.54 -12.45 -15.48
N LEU A 21 -7.90 -11.36 -15.05
CA LEU A 21 -8.38 -10.56 -13.93
C LEU A 21 -9.78 -10.00 -14.20
N ALA A 22 -10.02 -9.42 -15.38
CA ALA A 22 -11.34 -8.92 -15.77
C ALA A 22 -12.41 -10.04 -15.76
N HIS A 23 -12.05 -11.24 -16.24
CA HIS A 23 -12.93 -12.39 -16.21
C HIS A 23 -13.29 -12.82 -14.77
N LEU A 24 -12.32 -12.84 -13.85
CA LEU A 24 -12.57 -13.16 -12.45
C LEU A 24 -13.51 -12.17 -11.78
N LEU A 25 -13.30 -10.87 -12.01
CA LEU A 25 -14.15 -9.79 -11.50
C LEU A 25 -15.58 -9.89 -12.03
N ALA A 26 -15.74 -10.26 -13.30
CA ALA A 26 -17.06 -10.45 -13.93
C ALA A 26 -17.78 -11.75 -13.53
N THR A 27 -17.07 -12.73 -12.96
CA THR A 27 -17.62 -14.06 -12.65
C THR A 27 -17.57 -14.36 -11.15
N ARG A 28 -16.44 -14.87 -10.66
CA ARG A 28 -16.26 -15.34 -9.28
C ARG A 28 -16.42 -14.21 -8.25
N PHE A 29 -16.03 -13.00 -8.61
CA PHE A 29 -16.12 -11.80 -7.74
C PHE A 29 -17.18 -10.80 -8.22
N ALA A 30 -18.16 -11.25 -9.02
CA ALA A 30 -19.19 -10.38 -9.58
C ALA A 30 -19.91 -9.56 -8.50
N GLY A 31 -19.91 -8.24 -8.68
CA GLY A 31 -20.56 -7.29 -7.78
C GLY A 31 -19.88 -7.10 -6.42
N LEU A 32 -18.73 -7.73 -6.17
CA LEU A 32 -18.05 -7.68 -4.88
C LEU A 32 -17.26 -6.39 -4.67
N PHE A 33 -16.65 -5.85 -5.72
CA PHE A 33 -15.78 -4.67 -5.64
C PHE A 33 -16.33 -3.50 -6.44
N GLY A 34 -16.24 -2.30 -5.86
CA GLY A 34 -16.51 -1.03 -6.56
C GLY A 34 -15.32 -0.54 -7.38
N GLY A 35 -14.11 -0.86 -6.92
CA GLY A 35 -12.86 -0.48 -7.58
C GLY A 35 -11.78 -1.54 -7.45
N VAL A 36 -10.71 -1.39 -8.24
CA VAL A 36 -9.56 -2.30 -8.25
C VAL A 36 -8.28 -1.49 -8.38
N HIS A 37 -7.37 -1.63 -7.41
CA HIS A 37 -5.99 -1.24 -7.55
C HIS A 37 -5.23 -2.38 -8.24
N VAL A 38 -4.92 -2.18 -9.52
CA VAL A 38 -4.04 -3.08 -10.27
C VAL A 38 -2.61 -2.62 -10.03
N LEU A 39 -1.84 -3.45 -9.34
CA LEU A 39 -0.41 -3.21 -9.07
C LEU A 39 0.38 -3.15 -10.39
N PRO A 40 1.61 -2.60 -10.38
CA PRO A 40 2.31 -2.23 -11.59
C PRO A 40 2.37 -3.35 -12.64
N PHE A 41 1.76 -3.07 -13.80
CA PHE A 41 1.66 -3.96 -14.96
C PHE A 41 2.53 -3.48 -16.13
N PHE A 42 3.36 -2.47 -15.88
CA PHE A 42 4.23 -1.85 -16.87
C PHE A 42 5.38 -2.77 -17.27
N ARG A 43 6.06 -2.48 -18.39
CA ARG A 43 7.19 -3.31 -18.84
C ARG A 43 8.49 -2.98 -18.06
N PRO A 44 9.16 -3.98 -17.45
CA PRO A 44 8.69 -5.33 -17.15
C PRO A 44 7.94 -5.40 -15.81
N PHE A 45 6.91 -6.25 -15.71
CA PHE A 45 6.15 -6.43 -14.46
C PHE A 45 6.86 -7.34 -13.45
N ASP A 46 7.86 -8.10 -13.89
CA ASP A 46 8.62 -9.09 -13.12
C ASP A 46 10.10 -8.70 -13.00
N GLY A 47 10.36 -7.39 -12.97
CA GLY A 47 11.69 -6.81 -12.77
C GLY A 47 12.26 -7.04 -11.36
N ALA A 48 13.23 -6.21 -11.00
CA ALA A 48 13.90 -6.26 -9.71
C ALA A 48 12.95 -6.08 -8.52
N ASP A 49 11.81 -5.42 -8.72
CA ASP A 49 10.84 -5.11 -7.67
C ASP A 49 9.39 -5.35 -8.11
N ALA A 50 9.13 -6.46 -8.82
CA ALA A 50 7.77 -6.89 -9.19
C ALA A 50 6.92 -5.76 -9.84
N GLY A 51 7.53 -5.02 -10.77
CA GLY A 51 6.89 -3.99 -11.57
C GLY A 51 7.10 -2.56 -11.05
N PHE A 52 7.67 -2.40 -9.85
CA PHE A 52 8.06 -1.09 -9.31
C PHE A 52 9.38 -0.55 -9.89
N ASP A 53 10.02 -1.29 -10.79
CA ASP A 53 11.18 -0.86 -11.57
C ASP A 53 10.88 -0.82 -13.09
N PRO A 54 9.86 -0.06 -13.54
CA PRO A 54 9.46 -0.03 -14.94
C PRO A 54 10.56 0.57 -15.82
N ALA A 55 10.82 -0.09 -16.95
CA ALA A 55 11.66 0.44 -18.00
C ALA A 55 10.92 1.50 -18.83
N ASP A 56 9.59 1.35 -19.00
CA ASP A 56 8.72 2.34 -19.60
C ASP A 56 7.33 2.27 -18.93
N HIS A 57 6.93 3.36 -18.27
CA HIS A 57 5.64 3.44 -17.59
C HIS A 57 4.46 3.67 -18.54
N THR A 58 4.73 3.95 -19.82
CA THR A 58 3.70 4.20 -20.83
C THR A 58 3.33 2.95 -21.62
N GLU A 59 3.97 1.82 -21.33
CA GLU A 59 3.80 0.54 -21.99
C GLU A 59 3.36 -0.53 -20.99
N VAL A 60 2.22 -1.19 -21.26
CA VAL A 60 1.82 -2.42 -20.54
C VAL A 60 2.75 -3.54 -20.97
N ASP A 61 3.19 -4.38 -20.03
CA ASP A 61 3.93 -5.58 -20.39
C ASP A 61 3.06 -6.49 -21.27
N ALA A 62 3.52 -6.78 -22.48
CA ALA A 62 2.76 -7.54 -23.47
C ALA A 62 2.38 -8.96 -23.00
N ARG A 63 3.04 -9.49 -21.96
CA ARG A 63 2.67 -10.76 -21.32
C ARG A 63 1.42 -10.65 -20.44
N LEU A 64 1.08 -9.45 -19.97
CA LEU A 64 -0.09 -9.17 -19.15
C LEU A 64 -1.27 -8.61 -19.96
N GLY A 65 -1.01 -8.01 -21.13
CA GLY A 65 -2.05 -7.50 -22.01
C GLY A 65 -1.70 -6.13 -22.58
N THR A 66 -2.71 -5.27 -22.67
CA THR A 66 -2.64 -3.98 -23.35
C THR A 66 -3.34 -2.88 -22.55
N TRP A 67 -3.16 -1.63 -22.97
CA TRP A 67 -3.93 -0.51 -22.43
C TRP A 67 -5.42 -0.59 -22.72
N ASP A 68 -5.85 -1.32 -23.76
CA ASP A 68 -7.27 -1.55 -24.04
C ASP A 68 -7.89 -2.44 -22.96
N ASP A 69 -7.12 -3.39 -22.41
CA ASP A 69 -7.55 -4.23 -21.29
C ASP A 69 -7.69 -3.42 -20.00
N ILE A 70 -6.78 -2.47 -19.75
CA ILE A 70 -6.91 -1.49 -18.66
C ILE A 70 -8.15 -0.62 -18.87
N ALA A 71 -8.40 -0.14 -20.08
CA ALA A 71 -9.57 0.66 -20.39
C ALA A 71 -10.87 -0.13 -20.22
N ALA A 72 -10.89 -1.42 -20.57
CA ALA A 72 -12.03 -2.30 -20.33
C ALA A 72 -12.29 -2.50 -18.83
N LEU A 73 -11.25 -2.70 -18.03
CA LEU A 73 -11.36 -2.76 -16.57
C LEU A 73 -11.88 -1.45 -15.96
N ALA A 74 -11.40 -0.30 -16.45
CA ALA A 74 -11.81 1.04 -16.02
C ALA A 74 -13.28 1.36 -16.33
N GLN A 75 -13.85 0.76 -17.38
CA GLN A 75 -15.28 0.91 -17.67
C GLN A 75 -16.17 0.15 -16.68
N ALA A 76 -15.65 -0.92 -16.06
CA ALA A 76 -16.40 -1.78 -15.15
C ALA A 76 -16.19 -1.43 -13.66
N HIS A 77 -15.04 -0.85 -13.32
CA HIS A 77 -14.60 -0.59 -11.95
C HIS A 77 -13.83 0.73 -11.83
N ASP A 78 -13.92 1.37 -10.67
CA ASP A 78 -13.04 2.50 -10.33
C ASP A 78 -11.59 1.98 -10.20
N LEU A 79 -10.75 2.23 -11.21
CA LEU A 79 -9.36 1.76 -11.18
C LEU A 79 -8.44 2.70 -10.43
N THR A 80 -7.55 2.10 -9.63
CA THR A 80 -6.35 2.73 -9.11
C THR A 80 -5.12 2.13 -9.80
N VAL A 81 -4.20 2.97 -10.28
CA VAL A 81 -2.93 2.57 -10.91
C VAL A 81 -1.77 3.36 -10.33
N ASP A 82 -0.60 2.75 -10.20
CA ASP A 82 0.59 3.42 -9.69
C ASP A 82 1.20 4.40 -10.70
N VAL A 83 1.62 5.56 -10.19
CA VAL A 83 2.56 6.47 -10.85
C VAL A 83 3.82 6.47 -10.00
N ILE A 84 4.87 5.79 -10.49
CA ILE A 84 6.15 5.68 -9.81
C ILE A 84 6.97 6.95 -10.09
N VAL A 85 6.83 7.93 -9.20
CA VAL A 85 7.39 9.28 -9.39
C VAL A 85 8.85 9.40 -8.97
N ASN A 86 9.37 8.46 -8.18
CA ASN A 86 10.69 8.58 -7.56
C ASN A 86 11.84 8.09 -8.45
N HIS A 87 11.60 7.07 -9.28
CA HIS A 87 12.67 6.35 -9.96
C HIS A 87 12.20 5.64 -11.23
N VAL A 88 13.16 5.19 -12.03
CA VAL A 88 12.95 4.33 -13.22
C VAL A 88 13.94 3.16 -13.20
N SER A 89 13.70 2.15 -14.03
CA SER A 89 14.65 1.04 -14.21
C SER A 89 16.00 1.53 -14.74
N SER A 90 17.10 0.90 -14.30
CA SER A 90 18.41 1.03 -14.94
C SER A 90 18.46 0.40 -16.34
N SER A 91 17.39 -0.29 -16.74
CA SER A 91 17.20 -0.80 -18.10
C SER A 91 16.25 0.07 -18.93
N SER A 92 15.82 1.23 -18.41
CA SER A 92 14.97 2.18 -19.14
C SER A 92 15.70 2.75 -20.36
N PRO A 93 15.02 2.96 -21.50
CA PRO A 93 15.62 3.56 -22.69
C PRO A 93 16.31 4.89 -22.39
N GLN A 94 15.70 5.72 -21.53
CA GLN A 94 16.21 7.02 -21.09
C GLN A 94 17.55 6.87 -20.37
N PHE A 95 17.67 5.92 -19.45
CA PHE A 95 18.92 5.73 -18.69
C PHE A 95 20.01 5.10 -19.54
N LEU A 96 19.65 4.16 -20.42
CA LEU A 96 20.60 3.57 -21.36
C LEU A 96 21.16 4.60 -22.35
N ASP A 97 20.32 5.51 -22.85
CA ASP A 97 20.75 6.64 -23.68
C ASP A 97 21.71 7.57 -22.92
N TRP A 98 21.36 7.93 -21.69
CA TRP A 98 22.24 8.76 -20.84
C TRP A 98 23.56 8.07 -20.48
N LEU A 99 23.58 6.75 -20.26
CA LEU A 99 24.82 6.00 -20.07
C LEU A 99 25.70 6.00 -21.33
N ALA A 100 25.09 6.00 -22.51
CA ALA A 100 25.80 6.00 -23.79
C ALA A 100 26.36 7.39 -24.16
N HIS A 101 25.63 8.46 -23.84
CA HIS A 101 25.91 9.81 -24.35
C HIS A 101 26.26 10.84 -23.27
N GLY A 102 26.05 10.53 -21.98
CA GLY A 102 26.33 11.44 -20.87
C GLY A 102 25.60 12.77 -21.05
N SER A 103 26.33 13.88 -20.99
CA SER A 103 25.78 15.24 -21.14
C SER A 103 25.22 15.54 -22.54
N ASP A 104 25.54 14.72 -23.55
CA ASP A 104 25.01 14.90 -24.90
C ASP A 104 23.65 14.18 -25.09
N SER A 105 23.19 13.44 -24.08
CA SER A 105 21.87 12.79 -24.06
C SER A 105 20.74 13.81 -23.95
N GLU A 106 19.62 13.57 -24.63
CA GLU A 106 18.39 14.36 -24.45
C GLU A 106 17.77 14.19 -23.04
N TRP A 107 18.20 13.12 -22.34
CA TRP A 107 17.77 12.77 -20.99
C TRP A 107 18.73 13.29 -19.92
N ASP A 108 19.75 14.07 -20.28
CA ASP A 108 20.63 14.69 -19.29
C ASP A 108 19.85 15.59 -18.33
N GLY A 109 20.25 15.54 -17.05
CA GLY A 109 19.53 16.17 -15.95
C GLY A 109 18.35 15.37 -15.39
N MET A 110 17.87 14.32 -16.07
CA MET A 110 16.80 13.45 -15.53
C MET A 110 17.28 12.59 -14.36
N PHE A 111 18.52 12.10 -14.36
CA PHE A 111 19.02 11.15 -13.35
C PHE A 111 19.78 11.84 -12.23
N LEU A 112 19.43 11.54 -10.98
CA LEU A 112 20.09 12.12 -9.82
C LEU A 112 21.48 11.52 -9.60
N THR A 113 22.52 12.27 -9.97
CA THR A 113 23.89 11.93 -9.60
C THR A 113 24.23 12.47 -8.21
N PHE A 114 25.25 11.89 -7.56
CA PHE A 114 25.80 12.42 -6.31
C PHE A 114 26.19 13.90 -6.43
N ALA A 115 26.83 14.29 -7.55
CA ALA A 115 27.21 15.68 -7.80
C ALA A 115 26.00 16.59 -8.07
N GLY A 116 24.93 16.06 -8.68
CA GLY A 116 23.69 16.81 -8.86
C GLY A 116 22.94 17.05 -7.55
N ALA A 117 22.93 16.05 -6.66
CA ALA A 117 22.38 16.19 -5.32
C ALA A 117 23.27 17.06 -4.42
N PHE A 118 24.60 16.94 -4.53
CA PHE A 118 25.57 17.61 -3.68
C PHE A 118 26.64 18.33 -4.52
N PRO A 119 26.33 19.49 -5.11
CA PRO A 119 27.25 20.20 -6.02
C PRO A 119 28.53 20.67 -5.32
N ASP A 120 28.44 20.98 -4.02
CA ASP A 120 29.57 21.39 -3.19
C ASP A 120 30.19 20.21 -2.41
N GLY A 121 29.81 18.98 -2.75
CA GLY A 121 30.14 17.77 -1.98
C GLY A 121 29.26 17.57 -0.74
N ALA A 122 29.46 16.45 -0.05
CA ALA A 122 28.74 16.10 1.17
C ALA A 122 29.70 15.64 2.28
N THR A 123 29.45 16.06 3.51
CA THR A 123 30.15 15.55 4.70
C THR A 123 29.48 14.28 5.21
N GLU A 124 30.17 13.51 6.05
CA GLU A 124 29.60 12.33 6.71
C GLU A 124 28.31 12.66 7.48
N ASP A 125 28.30 13.77 8.22
CA ASP A 125 27.11 14.23 8.96
C ASP A 125 25.90 14.48 8.05
N VAL A 126 26.11 14.99 6.83
CA VAL A 126 25.03 15.20 5.86
C VAL A 126 24.51 13.86 5.36
N LEU A 127 25.41 12.92 5.02
CA LEU A 127 25.03 11.61 4.52
C LEU A 127 24.32 10.75 5.59
N MET A 128 24.73 10.87 6.85
CA MET A 128 24.14 10.14 7.97
C MET A 128 22.76 10.65 8.39
N ARG A 129 22.36 11.85 7.97
CA ARG A 129 21.02 12.41 8.19
C ARG A 129 19.97 11.89 7.21
N LEU A 130 20.38 11.33 6.08
CA LEU A 130 19.46 10.83 5.06
C LEU A 130 18.57 9.72 5.64
N TYR A 131 17.27 9.86 5.44
CA TYR A 131 16.32 8.80 5.76
C TYR A 131 16.47 7.67 4.74
N ARG A 132 16.46 6.42 5.20
CA ARG A 132 16.79 5.25 4.38
C ARG A 132 15.91 4.06 4.75
N PRO A 133 15.31 3.38 3.75
CA PRO A 133 14.53 2.18 4.01
C PRO A 133 15.39 0.91 4.12
N ARG A 134 16.62 0.96 3.56
CA ARG A 134 17.61 -0.12 3.56
C ARG A 134 18.96 0.26 4.21
N PRO A 135 19.83 -0.71 4.56
CA PRO A 135 21.20 -0.43 4.99
C PRO A 135 22.06 0.18 3.88
N GLY A 136 23.10 0.91 4.27
CA GLY A 136 24.06 1.51 3.33
C GLY A 136 23.63 2.88 2.78
N LEU A 137 24.49 3.54 2.02
CA LEU A 137 24.15 4.82 1.39
C LEU A 137 23.31 4.60 0.14
N PRO A 138 22.41 5.54 -0.23
CA PRO A 138 21.54 5.40 -1.40
C PRO A 138 22.28 5.74 -2.70
N PHE A 139 23.47 5.16 -2.91
CA PHE A 139 24.29 5.41 -4.10
C PHE A 139 24.79 4.11 -4.73
N THR A 140 24.71 4.02 -6.05
CA THR A 140 25.28 2.92 -6.84
C THR A 140 26.22 3.48 -7.91
N PRO A 141 27.44 2.93 -8.07
CA PRO A 141 28.34 3.34 -9.13
C PRO A 141 27.90 2.79 -10.50
N TYR A 142 27.80 3.68 -11.48
CA TYR A 142 27.63 3.36 -12.90
C TYR A 142 28.81 3.88 -13.71
N THR A 143 29.07 3.23 -14.85
CA THR A 143 30.14 3.61 -15.79
C THR A 143 29.50 3.99 -17.11
N LEU A 144 29.75 5.22 -17.56
CA LEU A 144 29.33 5.73 -18.87
C LEU A 144 30.19 5.13 -19.98
N ALA A 145 29.73 5.24 -21.23
CA ALA A 145 30.42 4.68 -22.40
C ALA A 145 31.83 5.27 -22.63
N ASP A 146 32.08 6.50 -22.19
CA ASP A 146 33.40 7.16 -22.22
C ASP A 146 34.36 6.65 -21.12
N GLY A 147 33.92 5.71 -20.27
CA GLY A 147 34.66 5.18 -19.14
C GLY A 147 34.52 5.98 -17.85
N THR A 148 33.81 7.10 -17.88
CA THR A 148 33.58 7.94 -16.72
C THR A 148 32.69 7.24 -15.69
N LYS A 149 33.09 7.27 -14.42
CA LYS A 149 32.27 6.73 -13.32
C LYS A 149 31.43 7.82 -12.66
N ARG A 150 30.18 7.48 -12.34
CA ARG A 150 29.23 8.33 -11.61
C ARG A 150 28.58 7.54 -10.49
N LEU A 151 28.37 8.18 -9.35
CA LEU A 151 27.49 7.66 -8.30
C LEU A 151 26.08 8.17 -8.59
N LEU A 152 25.15 7.25 -8.81
CA LEU A 152 23.73 7.55 -9.04
C LEU A 152 22.97 7.30 -7.75
N TRP A 153 21.99 8.16 -7.46
CA TRP A 153 21.10 7.99 -6.34
C TRP A 153 20.17 6.79 -6.59
N THR A 154 20.16 5.85 -5.66
CA THR A 154 19.33 4.64 -5.70
C THR A 154 18.75 4.38 -4.31
N THR A 155 17.52 4.86 -4.08
CA THR A 155 16.86 4.78 -2.78
C THR A 155 16.53 3.34 -2.40
N PHE A 156 16.03 2.55 -3.36
CA PHE A 156 15.50 1.19 -3.17
C PHE A 156 16.46 0.10 -3.62
N THR A 157 16.34 -0.46 -4.83
CA THR A 157 17.33 -1.40 -5.38
C THR A 157 18.41 -0.65 -6.17
N SER A 158 19.52 -1.31 -6.52
CA SER A 158 20.48 -0.69 -7.45
C SER A 158 19.90 -0.53 -8.85
N GLN A 159 18.87 -1.30 -9.23
CA GLN A 159 18.19 -1.22 -10.52
C GLN A 159 17.15 -0.09 -10.58
N GLN A 160 16.78 0.51 -9.45
CA GLN A 160 15.86 1.64 -9.37
C GLN A 160 16.66 2.95 -9.25
N VAL A 161 16.85 3.62 -10.38
CA VAL A 161 17.62 4.87 -10.47
C VAL A 161 16.69 6.05 -10.22
N ASP A 162 16.97 6.82 -9.16
CA ASP A 162 16.17 7.98 -8.80
C ASP A 162 16.29 9.11 -9.83
N ILE A 163 15.16 9.76 -10.10
CA ILE A 163 15.05 10.85 -11.09
C ILE A 163 14.96 12.22 -10.39
N ASP A 164 15.52 13.27 -11.00
CA ASP A 164 15.39 14.65 -10.49
C ASP A 164 14.04 15.22 -10.92
N VAL A 165 13.06 15.10 -10.04
CA VAL A 165 11.67 15.55 -10.27
C VAL A 165 11.53 17.07 -10.48
N ARG A 166 12.60 17.85 -10.23
CA ARG A 166 12.61 19.30 -10.51
C ARG A 166 13.07 19.59 -11.94
N HIS A 167 13.76 18.67 -12.58
CA HIS A 167 14.26 18.88 -13.94
C HIS A 167 13.10 18.91 -14.95
N PRO A 168 13.09 19.85 -15.92
CA PRO A 168 12.01 19.95 -16.91
C PRO A 168 11.76 18.66 -17.69
N THR A 169 12.82 17.92 -18.05
CA THR A 169 12.72 16.62 -18.76
C THR A 169 11.94 15.61 -17.92
N THR A 170 12.23 15.50 -16.62
CA THR A 170 11.54 14.60 -15.70
C THR A 170 10.08 14.99 -15.51
N ARG A 171 9.79 16.29 -15.39
CA ARG A 171 8.40 16.78 -15.28
C ARG A 171 7.59 16.46 -16.54
N ALA A 172 8.19 16.62 -17.71
CA ALA A 172 7.56 16.26 -18.99
C ALA A 172 7.29 14.75 -19.08
N TYR A 173 8.27 13.93 -18.65
CA TYR A 173 8.13 12.48 -18.56
C TYR A 173 6.95 12.07 -17.67
N LEU A 174 6.92 12.53 -16.42
CA LEU A 174 5.85 12.20 -15.47
C LEU A 174 4.46 12.67 -15.95
N ARG A 175 4.37 13.87 -16.55
CA ARG A 175 3.11 14.34 -17.17
C ARG A 175 2.66 13.45 -18.33
N GLY A 176 3.60 12.92 -19.12
CA GLY A 176 3.30 11.94 -20.18
C GLY A 176 2.73 10.63 -19.62
N VAL A 177 3.31 10.13 -18.52
CA VAL A 177 2.81 8.94 -17.81
C VAL A 177 1.39 9.16 -17.28
N ILE A 178 1.17 10.28 -16.58
CA ILE A 178 -0.14 10.66 -16.04
C ILE A 178 -1.18 10.76 -17.16
N ALA A 179 -0.85 11.43 -18.27
CA ALA A 179 -1.75 11.55 -19.42
C ALA A 179 -2.07 10.20 -20.06
N ARG A 180 -1.09 9.27 -20.13
CA ARG A 180 -1.31 7.93 -20.68
C ARG A 180 -2.28 7.13 -19.82
N ILE A 181 -2.11 7.18 -18.50
CA ILE A 181 -2.98 6.54 -17.51
C ILE A 181 -4.40 7.13 -17.58
N ALA A 182 -4.52 8.46 -17.60
CA ALA A 182 -5.81 9.14 -17.72
C ALA A 182 -6.56 8.75 -19.01
N ALA A 183 -5.85 8.65 -20.13
CA ALA A 183 -6.43 8.25 -21.41
C ALA A 183 -7.01 6.82 -21.40
N ALA A 184 -6.61 5.97 -20.46
CA ALA A 184 -7.18 4.64 -20.26
C ALA A 184 -8.43 4.65 -19.35
N GLY A 185 -8.92 5.81 -18.92
CA GLY A 185 -10.12 5.93 -18.09
C GLY A 185 -9.91 5.61 -16.61
N VAL A 186 -8.66 5.53 -16.15
CA VAL A 186 -8.32 5.32 -14.73
C VAL A 186 -8.94 6.42 -13.87
N ARG A 187 -9.45 6.05 -12.69
CA ARG A 187 -10.14 6.98 -11.78
C ARG A 187 -9.18 7.65 -10.80
N ARG A 188 -8.24 6.87 -10.27
CA ARG A 188 -7.31 7.27 -9.21
C ARG A 188 -5.89 6.83 -9.55
N VAL A 189 -4.91 7.63 -9.15
CA VAL A 189 -3.50 7.24 -9.19
C VAL A 189 -2.92 7.13 -7.79
N ARG A 190 -2.11 6.09 -7.56
CA ARG A 190 -1.28 5.97 -6.36
C ARG A 190 0.10 6.55 -6.66
N LEU A 191 0.53 7.57 -5.94
CA LEU A 191 1.88 8.12 -6.05
C LEU A 191 2.83 7.28 -5.20
N ASP A 192 3.55 6.39 -5.87
CA ASP A 192 4.49 5.47 -5.23
C ASP A 192 5.76 6.19 -4.78
N ALA A 193 6.21 5.90 -3.56
CA ALA A 193 7.45 6.40 -2.99
C ALA A 193 7.61 7.93 -3.05
N VAL A 194 6.49 8.68 -3.09
CA VAL A 194 6.50 10.14 -3.29
C VAL A 194 7.23 10.87 -2.16
N GLY A 195 7.25 10.29 -0.96
CA GLY A 195 7.99 10.82 0.19
C GLY A 195 9.49 10.95 -0.06
N TYR A 196 10.06 10.17 -0.98
CA TYR A 196 11.48 10.17 -1.35
C TYR A 196 11.81 10.99 -2.60
N ALA A 197 10.80 11.47 -3.33
CA ALA A 197 10.97 12.04 -4.67
C ALA A 197 11.93 13.23 -4.71
N VAL A 198 11.92 14.08 -3.67
CA VAL A 198 12.74 15.29 -3.60
C VAL A 198 13.93 15.12 -2.67
N LYS A 199 15.14 15.28 -3.23
CA LYS A 199 16.40 15.21 -2.49
C LYS A 199 16.77 16.61 -1.99
N THR A 200 16.90 16.76 -0.68
CA THR A 200 17.11 18.03 0.01
C THR A 200 18.39 17.96 0.85
N PRO A 201 19.54 18.38 0.28
CA PRO A 201 20.82 18.37 0.98
C PRO A 201 20.76 19.08 2.33
N GLY A 202 21.38 18.48 3.35
CA GLY A 202 21.39 18.99 4.73
C GLY A 202 20.18 18.60 5.58
N LEU A 203 19.12 18.05 4.96
CA LEU A 203 17.94 17.49 5.61
C LEU A 203 17.86 15.98 5.36
N THR A 204 16.74 15.37 5.77
CA THR A 204 16.50 13.92 5.66
C THR A 204 16.28 13.43 4.23
N SER A 205 15.93 14.32 3.29
CA SER A 205 15.47 13.95 1.94
C SER A 205 14.26 13.00 1.94
N PHE A 206 13.43 13.10 2.99
CA PHE A 206 12.18 12.35 3.12
C PHE A 206 11.13 13.24 3.77
N MET A 207 9.98 13.41 3.12
CA MET A 207 8.84 14.22 3.57
C MET A 207 9.26 15.62 4.09
N THR A 208 10.12 16.29 3.32
CA THR A 208 10.57 17.67 3.60
C THR A 208 9.61 18.71 3.04
N ALA A 209 9.74 19.99 3.41
CA ALA A 209 8.89 21.04 2.87
C ALA A 209 8.93 21.11 1.33
N GLU A 210 10.08 20.78 0.72
CA GLU A 210 10.27 20.67 -0.72
C GLU A 210 9.50 19.47 -1.29
N THR A 211 9.47 18.35 -0.57
CA THR A 211 8.67 17.16 -0.92
C THR A 211 7.18 17.50 -0.94
N PHE A 212 6.68 18.22 0.08
CA PHE A 212 5.27 18.65 0.13
C PHE A 212 4.91 19.55 -1.06
N ARG A 213 5.77 20.52 -1.42
CA ARG A 213 5.57 21.33 -2.63
C ARG A 213 5.54 20.51 -3.92
N PHE A 214 6.36 19.46 -4.00
CA PHE A 214 6.32 18.56 -5.14
C PHE A 214 5.03 17.73 -5.17
N ILE A 215 4.53 17.29 -4.01
CA ILE A 215 3.24 16.60 -3.89
C ILE A 215 2.10 17.50 -4.38
N ASP A 216 2.09 18.77 -3.99
CA ASP A 216 1.11 19.75 -4.50
C ASP A 216 1.19 19.89 -6.03
N ASP A 217 2.41 20.02 -6.57
CA ASP A 217 2.67 20.12 -8.02
C ASP A 217 2.12 18.90 -8.77
N VAL A 218 2.51 17.68 -8.39
CA VAL A 218 2.08 16.46 -9.09
C VAL A 218 0.59 16.20 -8.90
N THR A 219 0.03 16.57 -7.74
CA THR A 219 -1.42 16.49 -7.50
C THR A 219 -2.18 17.39 -8.46
N ALA A 220 -1.70 18.62 -8.67
CA ALA A 220 -2.29 19.51 -9.67
C ALA A 220 -2.21 18.92 -11.09
N TRP A 221 -1.12 18.23 -11.46
CA TRP A 221 -1.01 17.60 -12.79
C TRP A 221 -2.00 16.44 -12.96
N CYS A 222 -2.28 15.69 -11.90
CA CYS A 222 -3.29 14.64 -11.90
C CYS A 222 -4.71 15.25 -12.01
N HIS A 223 -5.00 16.31 -11.26
CA HIS A 223 -6.28 17.02 -11.34
C HIS A 223 -6.54 17.67 -12.71
N GLU A 224 -5.50 18.16 -13.39
CA GLU A 224 -5.59 18.61 -14.79
C GLU A 224 -6.10 17.51 -15.75
N GLN A 225 -6.02 16.25 -15.34
CA GLN A 225 -6.48 15.06 -16.09
C GLN A 225 -7.66 14.35 -15.41
N ASP A 226 -8.36 15.01 -14.48
CA ASP A 226 -9.51 14.46 -13.72
C ASP A 226 -9.19 13.20 -12.88
N LEU A 227 -7.93 12.99 -12.51
CA LEU A 227 -7.48 11.86 -11.67
C LEU A 227 -7.50 12.22 -10.19
N GLU A 228 -8.08 11.35 -9.36
CA GLU A 228 -7.94 11.40 -7.90
C GLU A 228 -6.53 10.93 -7.48
N VAL A 229 -5.95 11.54 -6.45
CA VAL A 229 -4.60 11.23 -5.97
C VAL A 229 -4.62 10.54 -4.61
N LEU A 230 -4.02 9.37 -4.57
CA LEU A 230 -3.67 8.64 -3.37
C LEU A 230 -2.16 8.69 -3.16
N VAL A 231 -1.71 9.15 -2.01
CA VAL A 231 -0.27 9.10 -1.67
C VAL A 231 0.04 7.90 -0.80
N GLU A 232 1.13 7.20 -1.14
CA GLU A 232 1.76 6.25 -0.26
C GLU A 232 2.93 6.90 0.49
N VAL A 233 2.81 6.90 1.82
CA VAL A 233 3.81 7.45 2.74
C VAL A 233 3.82 6.62 4.01
N HIS A 234 4.81 5.74 4.17
CA HIS A 234 5.13 5.13 5.45
C HIS A 234 5.93 6.09 6.33
N SER A 235 5.32 6.63 7.38
CA SER A 235 5.96 7.67 8.19
C SER A 235 5.36 7.79 9.58
N TYR A 236 5.97 8.62 10.42
CA TYR A 236 5.38 9.02 11.70
C TYR A 236 3.94 9.53 11.51
N TYR A 237 2.97 8.93 12.21
CA TYR A 237 1.53 9.14 11.98
C TYR A 237 1.06 10.60 11.86
N ARG A 238 1.72 11.56 12.54
CA ARG A 238 1.36 12.98 12.42
C ARG A 238 1.69 13.59 11.06
N ARG A 239 2.74 13.10 10.39
CA ARG A 239 3.05 13.48 9.01
C ARG A 239 1.96 12.98 8.06
N GLN A 240 1.40 11.80 8.32
CA GLN A 240 0.24 11.27 7.58
C GLN A 240 -1.00 12.17 7.75
N ILE A 241 -1.29 12.62 8.98
CA ILE A 241 -2.38 13.58 9.25
C ILE A 241 -2.14 14.92 8.53
N GLU A 242 -0.89 15.37 8.47
CA GLU A 242 -0.52 16.62 7.81
C GLU A 242 -0.71 16.53 6.28
N ILE A 243 -0.18 15.49 5.64
CA ILE A 243 -0.27 15.34 4.18
C ILE A 243 -1.71 15.06 3.72
N ALA A 244 -2.53 14.41 4.55
CA ALA A 244 -3.95 14.18 4.26
C ALA A 244 -4.76 15.45 3.97
N ARG A 245 -4.25 16.63 4.36
CA ARG A 245 -4.88 17.93 4.09
C ARG A 245 -4.57 18.49 2.70
N GLN A 246 -3.61 17.92 1.99
CA GLN A 246 -3.11 18.43 0.70
C GLN A 246 -3.46 17.53 -0.50
N VAL A 247 -3.90 16.29 -0.24
CA VAL A 247 -4.18 15.29 -1.26
C VAL A 247 -5.59 14.76 -1.11
N ASP A 248 -6.11 14.12 -2.15
CA ASP A 248 -7.46 13.58 -2.12
C ASP A 248 -7.56 12.43 -1.12
N ARG A 249 -6.59 11.50 -1.16
CA ARG A 249 -6.58 10.30 -0.31
C ARG A 249 -5.20 10.00 0.27
N VAL A 250 -5.23 9.43 1.48
CA VAL A 250 -4.06 8.83 2.14
C VAL A 250 -4.37 7.39 2.53
N TYR A 251 -3.35 6.54 2.61
CA TYR A 251 -3.50 5.25 3.28
C TYR A 251 -3.60 5.42 4.80
N ASP A 252 -4.43 4.59 5.42
CA ASP A 252 -4.44 4.38 6.87
C ASP A 252 -3.48 3.25 7.25
N PHE A 253 -2.17 3.52 7.21
CA PHE A 253 -1.15 2.55 7.58
C PHE A 253 -0.99 2.34 9.09
N ALA A 254 -1.59 3.20 9.92
CA ALA A 254 -1.65 2.96 11.35
C ALA A 254 -2.66 1.87 11.71
N LEU A 255 -3.75 1.73 10.94
CA LEU A 255 -4.80 0.77 11.21
C LEU A 255 -4.33 -0.70 11.29
N PRO A 256 -3.55 -1.25 10.33
CA PRO A 256 -3.13 -2.65 10.40
C PRO A 256 -2.38 -3.05 11.68
N PRO A 257 -1.29 -2.39 12.09
CA PRO A 257 -0.59 -2.76 13.32
C PRO A 257 -1.41 -2.49 14.58
N LEU A 258 -2.31 -1.48 14.60
CA LEU A 258 -3.20 -1.25 15.74
C LEU A 258 -4.27 -2.33 15.88
N VAL A 259 -4.84 -2.82 14.77
CA VAL A 259 -5.78 -3.94 14.79
C VAL A 259 -5.09 -5.22 15.25
N LEU A 260 -3.86 -5.49 14.77
CA LEU A 260 -3.07 -6.62 15.26
C LEU A 260 -2.74 -6.49 16.74
N HIS A 261 -2.32 -5.29 17.19
CA HIS A 261 -2.08 -5.03 18.61
C HIS A 261 -3.34 -5.29 19.44
N ALA A 262 -4.49 -4.78 19.03
CA ALA A 262 -5.74 -4.99 19.75
C ALA A 262 -6.09 -6.48 19.89
N LEU A 263 -5.94 -7.26 18.82
CA LEU A 263 -6.30 -8.68 18.81
C LEU A 263 -5.28 -9.59 19.52
N LEU A 264 -3.99 -9.26 19.44
CA LEU A 264 -2.91 -10.08 19.99
C LEU A 264 -2.56 -9.72 21.45
N ALA A 265 -2.63 -8.42 21.80
CA ALA A 265 -2.38 -7.93 23.16
C ALA A 265 -3.67 -7.77 23.98
N HIS A 266 -4.84 -7.94 23.34
CA HIS A 266 -6.16 -7.78 23.97
C HIS A 266 -6.42 -6.37 24.52
N ASP A 267 -5.85 -5.37 23.83
CA ASP A 267 -5.88 -3.95 24.21
C ASP A 267 -6.27 -3.08 23.00
N ALA A 268 -7.52 -2.61 22.99
CA ALA A 268 -8.07 -1.75 21.96
C ALA A 268 -7.80 -0.26 22.19
N ASP A 269 -7.24 0.14 23.34
CA ASP A 269 -7.09 1.57 23.67
C ASP A 269 -6.26 2.34 22.64
N PRO A 270 -5.13 1.81 22.11
CA PRO A 270 -4.37 2.49 21.05
C PRO A 270 -5.16 2.64 19.74
N LEU A 271 -5.99 1.64 19.39
CA LEU A 271 -6.87 1.70 18.21
C LEU A 271 -7.94 2.78 18.39
N LEU A 272 -8.59 2.85 19.55
CA LEU A 272 -9.59 3.85 19.89
C LEU A 272 -8.99 5.28 19.89
N ALA A 273 -7.77 5.43 20.41
CA ALA A 273 -7.04 6.69 20.37
C ALA A 273 -6.75 7.16 18.93
N TRP A 274 -6.41 6.23 18.03
CA TRP A 274 -6.22 6.54 16.61
C TRP A 274 -7.53 6.96 15.94
N MET A 275 -8.64 6.27 16.21
CA MET A 275 -9.96 6.61 15.67
C MET A 275 -10.38 8.05 15.98
N ALA A 276 -9.91 8.62 17.10
CA ALA A 276 -10.21 9.99 17.49
C ALA A 276 -9.45 11.08 16.70
N ILE A 277 -8.31 10.74 16.06
CA ILE A 277 -7.41 11.75 15.46
C ILE A 277 -7.07 11.50 13.98
N ARG A 278 -7.43 10.33 13.45
CA ARG A 278 -7.12 9.91 12.08
C ARG A 278 -7.76 10.81 11.01
N PRO A 279 -7.15 10.92 9.82
CA PRO A 279 -7.77 11.58 8.68
C PRO A 279 -8.96 10.76 8.17
N THR A 280 -10.04 11.43 7.74
CA THR A 280 -11.26 10.77 7.26
C THR A 280 -11.24 10.47 5.76
N ASN A 281 -10.41 11.17 4.98
CA ASN A 281 -10.18 10.92 3.55
C ASN A 281 -9.21 9.75 3.31
N ALA A 282 -9.41 8.65 4.02
CA ALA A 282 -8.49 7.53 4.03
C ALA A 282 -8.92 6.37 3.13
N ILE A 283 -7.95 5.68 2.57
CA ILE A 283 -8.06 4.31 2.09
C ILE A 283 -7.61 3.40 3.24
N THR A 284 -8.51 2.58 3.77
CA THR A 284 -8.20 1.67 4.87
C THR A 284 -7.72 0.33 4.34
N VAL A 285 -6.67 -0.22 4.95
CA VAL A 285 -6.07 -1.51 4.59
C VAL A 285 -5.81 -2.33 5.85
N LEU A 286 -5.60 -3.64 5.69
CA LEU A 286 -4.97 -4.50 6.69
C LEU A 286 -3.69 -5.08 6.11
N ASP A 287 -3.82 -5.69 4.94
CA ASP A 287 -2.75 -6.17 4.11
C ASP A 287 -2.62 -5.33 2.84
N THR A 288 -1.39 -5.26 2.34
CA THR A 288 -1.01 -4.69 1.06
C THR A 288 -0.08 -5.67 0.35
N HIS A 289 0.55 -5.22 -0.73
CA HIS A 289 1.60 -5.98 -1.40
C HIS A 289 2.95 -5.87 -0.68
N ASP A 290 3.12 -4.95 0.26
CA ASP A 290 4.31 -4.82 1.09
C ASP A 290 4.14 -5.51 2.46
N GLY A 291 5.10 -5.32 3.36
CA GLY A 291 5.00 -5.84 4.72
C GLY A 291 4.13 -4.96 5.63
N ILE A 292 3.84 -5.46 6.83
CA ILE A 292 3.05 -4.75 7.85
C ILE A 292 3.93 -3.64 8.46
N GLY A 293 3.58 -2.37 8.23
CA GLY A 293 4.34 -1.19 8.66
C GLY A 293 4.27 -0.88 10.15
N VAL A 294 5.10 -1.56 10.96
CA VAL A 294 5.17 -1.29 12.41
C VAL A 294 5.75 0.10 12.75
N VAL A 295 6.48 0.72 11.82
CA VAL A 295 6.97 2.11 11.97
C VAL A 295 5.86 3.15 12.02
N ASP A 296 4.72 2.87 11.38
CA ASP A 296 3.64 3.85 11.20
C ASP A 296 2.91 4.18 12.52
N VAL A 297 3.05 3.30 13.52
CA VAL A 297 2.53 3.49 14.88
C VAL A 297 3.64 3.73 15.90
N GLY A 298 4.90 3.73 15.47
CA GLY A 298 6.07 3.96 16.31
C GLY A 298 6.42 5.44 16.51
N ALA A 299 7.43 5.68 17.34
CA ALA A 299 7.99 7.01 17.56
C ALA A 299 8.64 7.57 16.29
N ASP A 300 8.76 8.90 16.21
CA ASP A 300 9.40 9.53 15.06
C ASP A 300 10.87 9.09 14.92
N GLY A 301 11.22 8.51 13.77
CA GLY A 301 12.57 8.00 13.50
C GLY A 301 13.66 9.07 13.55
N THR A 302 13.31 10.35 13.33
CA THR A 302 14.26 11.47 13.38
C THR A 302 14.34 12.13 14.76
N ASP A 303 13.32 11.96 15.60
CA ASP A 303 13.22 12.53 16.94
C ASP A 303 12.41 11.62 17.86
N ARG A 304 13.11 10.71 18.56
CA ARG A 304 12.49 9.72 19.45
C ARG A 304 11.82 10.33 20.69
N SER A 305 11.96 11.63 20.95
CA SER A 305 11.20 12.30 22.01
C SER A 305 9.72 12.46 21.68
N ARG A 306 9.35 12.29 20.39
CA ARG A 306 7.97 12.30 19.90
C ARG A 306 7.40 10.88 19.90
N PRO A 307 6.53 10.54 20.87
CA PRO A 307 6.03 9.17 20.98
C PRO A 307 5.10 8.81 19.81
N GLY A 308 5.07 7.51 19.51
CA GLY A 308 4.14 6.89 18.58
C GLY A 308 2.75 6.70 19.17
N LEU A 309 1.92 5.94 18.45
CA LEU A 309 0.64 5.43 18.93
C LEU A 309 0.82 4.20 19.83
N LEU A 310 1.91 3.45 19.62
CA LEU A 310 2.38 2.39 20.50
C LEU A 310 3.71 2.78 21.14
N GLY A 311 3.88 2.41 22.42
CA GLY A 311 5.18 2.51 23.10
C GLY A 311 6.19 1.48 22.56
N PRO A 312 7.50 1.65 22.83
CA PRO A 312 8.54 0.72 22.37
C PRO A 312 8.28 -0.73 22.79
N ASP A 313 7.91 -0.96 24.05
CA ASP A 313 7.64 -2.31 24.56
C ASP A 313 6.40 -2.95 23.90
N GLN A 314 5.37 -2.16 23.59
CA GLN A 314 4.17 -2.62 22.87
C GLN A 314 4.49 -2.97 21.42
N LEU A 315 5.37 -2.21 20.76
CA LEU A 315 5.85 -2.47 19.41
C LEU A 315 6.67 -3.75 19.34
N ASP A 316 7.63 -3.92 20.23
CA ASP A 316 8.47 -5.11 20.29
C ASP A 316 7.60 -6.35 20.56
N ALA A 317 6.67 -6.24 21.52
CA ALA A 317 5.71 -7.31 21.81
C ALA A 317 4.79 -7.63 20.61
N LEU A 318 4.36 -6.63 19.84
CA LEU A 318 3.55 -6.83 18.63
C LEU A 318 4.34 -7.62 17.58
N VAL A 319 5.58 -7.22 17.30
CA VAL A 319 6.44 -7.91 16.32
C VAL A 319 6.66 -9.37 16.71
N GLU A 320 7.03 -9.61 17.97
CA GLU A 320 7.23 -10.98 18.49
C GLU A 320 5.94 -11.80 18.47
N SER A 321 4.78 -11.18 18.77
CA SER A 321 3.49 -11.86 18.70
C SER A 321 3.11 -12.26 17.26
N ILE A 322 3.41 -11.42 16.26
CA ILE A 322 3.21 -11.77 14.84
C ILE A 322 4.10 -12.95 14.46
N HIS A 323 5.37 -12.92 14.90
CA HIS A 323 6.29 -14.01 14.67
C HIS A 323 5.80 -15.32 15.25
N ASP A 324 5.37 -15.31 16.51
CA ASP A 324 4.88 -16.50 17.20
C ASP A 324 3.56 -17.00 16.59
N ALA A 325 2.63 -16.09 16.28
CA ALA A 325 1.35 -16.43 15.64
C ALA A 325 1.53 -17.07 14.26
N SER A 326 2.52 -16.61 13.49
CA SER A 326 2.87 -17.19 12.18
C SER A 326 3.67 -18.50 12.27
N GLY A 327 3.90 -19.04 13.48
CA GLY A 327 4.74 -20.22 13.69
C GLY A 327 6.22 -19.99 13.34
N GLY A 328 6.70 -18.75 13.47
CA GLY A 328 8.08 -18.34 13.16
C GLY A 328 8.35 -18.06 11.69
N THR A 329 7.39 -18.28 10.79
CA THR A 329 7.61 -18.13 9.34
C THR A 329 7.89 -16.68 8.92
N SER A 330 7.25 -15.69 9.56
CA SER A 330 7.54 -14.28 9.28
C SER A 330 8.95 -13.84 9.69
N ARG A 331 9.62 -14.54 10.63
CA ARG A 331 11.03 -14.28 10.98
C ARG A 331 11.98 -14.61 9.83
N LEU A 332 11.61 -15.58 8.98
CA LEU A 332 12.39 -15.95 7.80
C LEU A 332 12.32 -14.88 6.70
N ALA A 333 11.23 -14.11 6.68
CA ALA A 333 10.95 -13.13 5.65
C ALA A 333 11.32 -11.68 6.05
N THR A 334 11.44 -11.39 7.34
CA THR A 334 11.53 -10.01 7.86
C THR A 334 12.96 -9.53 8.05
N GLY A 335 13.19 -8.24 7.81
CA GLY A 335 14.46 -7.58 8.10
C GLY A 335 15.62 -8.15 7.29
N ALA A 336 16.75 -8.44 7.95
CA ALA A 336 17.95 -8.94 7.30
C ALA A 336 17.89 -10.44 6.92
N ALA A 337 16.81 -11.15 7.28
CA ALA A 337 16.66 -12.58 6.98
C ALA A 337 16.40 -12.86 5.49
N ALA A 338 15.90 -11.86 4.75
CA ALA A 338 15.61 -11.93 3.32
C ALA A 338 15.99 -10.61 2.62
N SER A 339 15.92 -10.59 1.29
CA SER A 339 16.06 -9.36 0.51
C SER A 339 14.85 -8.46 0.76
N ASN A 340 15.07 -7.33 1.44
CA ASN A 340 14.04 -6.36 1.80
C ASN A 340 14.51 -4.95 1.45
N VAL A 341 13.60 -4.19 0.82
CA VAL A 341 13.77 -2.76 0.59
C VAL A 341 13.37 -1.94 1.81
N ASP A 342 12.48 -2.47 2.66
CA ASP A 342 12.01 -1.86 3.91
C ASP A 342 12.33 -2.74 5.14
N LEU A 343 13.29 -2.33 5.95
CA LEU A 343 13.67 -3.09 7.15
C LEU A 343 12.71 -2.92 8.35
N TYR A 344 11.75 -2.00 8.24
CA TYR A 344 10.85 -1.60 9.32
C TYR A 344 9.44 -2.17 9.17
N GLN A 345 9.22 -3.10 8.25
CA GLN A 345 7.97 -3.80 8.06
C GLN A 345 8.12 -5.28 8.44
N VAL A 346 7.03 -5.90 8.94
CA VAL A 346 6.98 -7.34 9.19
C VAL A 346 6.35 -8.04 7.99
N ASN A 347 7.11 -8.91 7.32
CA ASN A 347 6.63 -9.65 6.16
C ASN A 347 5.85 -10.89 6.62
N CYS A 348 4.53 -10.85 6.49
CA CYS A 348 3.60 -11.90 6.87
C CYS A 348 2.26 -11.66 6.16
N THR A 349 1.53 -12.72 5.80
CA THR A 349 0.10 -12.56 5.48
C THR A 349 -0.65 -12.14 6.73
N PHE A 350 -1.65 -11.27 6.58
CA PHE A 350 -2.42 -10.79 7.74
C PHE A 350 -3.17 -11.93 8.45
N TYR A 351 -3.56 -12.97 7.72
CA TYR A 351 -4.20 -14.16 8.27
C TYR A 351 -3.24 -14.99 9.14
N ASP A 352 -1.99 -15.19 8.71
CA ASP A 352 -0.96 -15.86 9.52
C ASP A 352 -0.51 -14.98 10.70
N ALA A 353 -0.49 -13.65 10.55
CA ALA A 353 -0.21 -12.72 11.65
C ALA A 353 -1.24 -12.82 12.79
N LEU A 354 -2.45 -13.31 12.51
CA LEU A 354 -3.49 -13.60 13.50
C LEU A 354 -3.55 -15.07 13.92
N GLY A 355 -2.54 -15.87 13.56
CA GLY A 355 -2.46 -17.28 13.90
C GLY A 355 -3.51 -18.14 13.20
N ARG A 356 -3.96 -17.72 12.01
CA ARG A 356 -4.97 -18.42 11.19
C ARG A 356 -6.30 -18.60 11.93
N SER A 357 -6.64 -17.65 12.81
CA SER A 357 -7.92 -17.61 13.50
C SER A 357 -8.97 -16.93 12.61
N ASP A 358 -9.95 -17.70 12.15
CA ASP A 358 -11.08 -17.21 11.35
C ASP A 358 -11.82 -16.07 12.06
N ASP A 359 -12.14 -16.24 13.35
CA ASP A 359 -12.86 -15.25 14.15
C ASP A 359 -12.09 -13.93 14.25
N ARG A 360 -10.79 -13.99 14.59
CA ARG A 360 -9.94 -12.79 14.67
C ARG A 360 -9.77 -12.13 13.31
N TYR A 361 -9.67 -12.91 12.24
CA TYR A 361 -9.52 -12.38 10.88
C TYR A 361 -10.79 -11.66 10.40
N LEU A 362 -11.96 -12.25 10.64
CA LEU A 362 -13.24 -11.63 10.34
C LEU A 362 -13.46 -10.38 11.19
N LEU A 363 -13.11 -10.42 12.48
CA LEU A 363 -13.16 -9.23 13.34
C LEU A 363 -12.21 -8.13 12.84
N ALA A 364 -10.98 -8.45 12.44
CA ALA A 364 -10.07 -7.48 11.87
C ALA A 364 -10.66 -6.79 10.63
N ARG A 365 -11.28 -7.57 9.73
CA ARG A 365 -11.96 -7.04 8.54
C ARG A 365 -13.20 -6.22 8.89
N ALA A 366 -13.95 -6.60 9.91
CA ALA A 366 -15.09 -5.82 10.39
C ALA A 366 -14.65 -4.46 10.95
N LEU A 367 -13.59 -4.44 11.79
CA LEU A 367 -12.98 -3.20 12.29
C LEU A 367 -12.50 -2.31 11.14
N GLN A 368 -11.87 -2.90 10.11
CA GLN A 368 -11.49 -2.17 8.90
C GLN A 368 -12.72 -1.56 8.21
N PHE A 369 -13.76 -2.35 7.95
CA PHE A 369 -14.91 -1.90 7.17
C PHE A 369 -15.79 -0.88 7.90
N TRP A 370 -15.82 -0.92 9.24
CA TRP A 370 -16.48 0.09 10.04
C TRP A 370 -15.62 1.35 10.25
N THR A 371 -14.32 1.32 9.94
CA THR A 371 -13.47 2.52 10.02
C THR A 371 -13.83 3.48 8.87
N PRO A 372 -14.01 4.79 9.13
CA PRO A 372 -14.28 5.77 8.06
C PRO A 372 -13.20 5.80 6.98
N GLY A 373 -13.61 5.62 5.73
CA GLY A 373 -12.74 5.57 4.55
C GLY A 373 -13.17 4.50 3.56
N THR A 374 -12.46 4.42 2.44
CA THR A 374 -12.65 3.37 1.42
C THR A 374 -11.87 2.13 1.82
N PRO A 375 -12.51 0.96 2.05
CA PRO A 375 -11.77 -0.24 2.39
C PRO A 375 -11.13 -0.88 1.15
N GLN A 376 -9.83 -1.14 1.21
CA GLN A 376 -9.12 -1.97 0.25
C GLN A 376 -8.80 -3.34 0.86
N VAL A 377 -9.09 -4.40 0.12
CA VAL A 377 -8.79 -5.79 0.48
C VAL A 377 -7.73 -6.31 -0.48
N TYR A 378 -6.58 -6.72 0.03
CA TYR A 378 -5.54 -7.35 -0.79
C TYR A 378 -5.90 -8.79 -1.14
N TYR A 379 -5.55 -9.24 -2.35
CA TYR A 379 -6.03 -10.51 -2.90
C TYR A 379 -5.64 -11.75 -2.08
N VAL A 380 -4.46 -11.76 -1.44
CA VAL A 380 -4.06 -12.85 -0.54
C VAL A 380 -5.00 -12.90 0.67
N GLY A 381 -5.30 -11.75 1.26
CA GLY A 381 -6.26 -11.65 2.35
C GLY A 381 -7.69 -12.01 1.95
N LEU A 382 -8.15 -11.61 0.76
CA LEU A 382 -9.47 -11.98 0.25
C LEU A 382 -9.69 -13.49 0.30
N LEU A 383 -8.65 -14.26 -0.01
CA LEU A 383 -8.66 -15.72 -0.03
C LEU A 383 -8.16 -16.34 1.30
N ALA A 384 -8.00 -15.54 2.35
CA ALA A 384 -7.44 -15.94 3.65
C ALA A 384 -6.14 -16.76 3.49
N GLY A 385 -5.25 -16.27 2.64
CA GLY A 385 -3.99 -16.91 2.28
C GLY A 385 -2.98 -16.97 3.41
N THR A 386 -2.18 -18.02 3.43
CA THR A 386 -1.10 -18.24 4.40
C THR A 386 0.25 -17.85 3.82
N ASN A 387 1.27 -17.74 4.67
CA ASN A 387 2.63 -17.42 4.25
C ASN A 387 3.17 -18.39 3.19
N ASP A 388 3.56 -17.86 2.03
CA ASP A 388 4.15 -18.63 0.93
C ASP A 388 5.65 -18.79 1.11
N ILE A 389 6.02 -19.82 1.87
CA ILE A 389 7.42 -20.14 2.18
C ILE A 389 8.14 -20.75 0.97
N GLU A 390 7.41 -21.37 0.04
CA GLU A 390 8.02 -21.89 -1.18
C GLU A 390 8.49 -20.75 -2.08
N LEU A 391 7.63 -19.75 -2.31
CA LEU A 391 7.99 -18.57 -3.09
C LEU A 391 9.11 -17.79 -2.41
N LEU A 392 9.03 -17.55 -1.10
CA LEU A 392 10.11 -16.92 -0.33
C LEU A 392 11.46 -17.64 -0.53
N ASN A 393 11.49 -18.97 -0.41
CA ASN A 393 12.72 -19.74 -0.59
C ASN A 393 13.25 -19.68 -2.02
N ARG A 394 12.36 -19.58 -3.01
CA ARG A 394 12.71 -19.51 -4.43
C ARG A 394 13.25 -18.14 -4.83
N THR A 395 12.65 -17.06 -4.35
CA THR A 395 13.00 -15.68 -4.76
C THR A 395 13.95 -15.00 -3.81
N THR A 396 14.00 -15.44 -2.54
CA THR A 396 14.70 -14.79 -1.42
C THR A 396 14.22 -13.38 -1.09
N VAL A 397 13.09 -12.94 -1.68
CA VAL A 397 12.47 -11.65 -1.42
C VAL A 397 11.50 -11.78 -0.26
N GLY A 398 11.69 -11.01 0.81
CA GLY A 398 10.90 -11.16 2.03
C GLY A 398 9.39 -10.98 1.81
N ARG A 399 9.01 -9.94 1.06
CA ARG A 399 7.61 -9.60 0.74
C ARG A 399 6.89 -10.69 -0.06
N ASP A 400 7.61 -11.58 -0.74
CA ASP A 400 7.00 -12.67 -1.52
C ASP A 400 6.25 -13.68 -0.66
N VAL A 401 6.51 -13.72 0.66
CA VAL A 401 5.72 -14.53 1.60
C VAL A 401 4.22 -14.15 1.60
N ASN A 402 3.88 -12.92 1.22
CA ASN A 402 2.51 -12.39 1.13
C ASN A 402 2.12 -12.06 -0.33
N ARG A 403 2.56 -12.89 -1.28
CA ARG A 403 2.56 -12.50 -2.70
C ARG A 403 2.37 -13.74 -3.61
N HIS A 404 1.64 -14.72 -3.09
CA HIS A 404 1.37 -16.02 -3.71
C HIS A 404 0.74 -15.89 -5.11
N HIS A 405 1.05 -16.82 -6.01
CA HIS A 405 0.43 -16.91 -7.34
C HIS A 405 -0.71 -17.92 -7.30
N TYR A 406 -1.95 -17.46 -7.23
CA TYR A 406 -3.11 -18.33 -7.20
C TYR A 406 -3.46 -18.84 -8.60
N THR A 407 -3.51 -20.15 -8.74
CA THR A 407 -4.13 -20.80 -9.89
C THR A 407 -5.66 -20.69 -9.81
N SER A 408 -6.33 -20.82 -10.96
CA SER A 408 -7.79 -20.85 -11.00
C SER A 408 -8.40 -21.92 -10.08
N ALA A 409 -7.71 -23.07 -9.90
CA ALA A 409 -8.19 -24.16 -9.05
C ALA A 409 -8.07 -23.81 -7.55
N GLU A 410 -6.96 -23.18 -7.14
CA GLU A 410 -6.78 -22.71 -5.76
C GLU A 410 -7.77 -21.60 -5.40
N ILE A 411 -8.13 -20.73 -6.36
CA ILE A 411 -9.19 -19.73 -6.16
C ILE A 411 -10.53 -20.44 -5.91
N ASP A 412 -10.90 -21.40 -6.75
CA ASP A 412 -12.16 -22.15 -6.59
C ASP A 412 -12.22 -22.88 -5.26
N GLU A 413 -11.12 -23.51 -4.83
CA GLU A 413 -11.01 -24.15 -3.52
C GLU A 413 -11.12 -23.13 -2.38
N SER A 414 -10.37 -22.02 -2.46
CA SER A 414 -10.37 -20.97 -1.44
C SER A 414 -11.76 -20.36 -1.26
N LEU A 415 -12.50 -20.18 -2.36
CA LEU A 415 -13.88 -19.70 -2.33
C LEU A 415 -14.81 -20.65 -1.57
N THR A 416 -14.49 -21.93 -1.39
CA THR A 416 -15.33 -22.84 -0.58
C THR A 416 -15.11 -22.70 0.93
N ARG A 417 -14.01 -22.04 1.35
CA ARG A 417 -13.64 -21.92 2.77
C ARG A 417 -14.67 -21.08 3.54
N PRO A 418 -15.12 -21.50 4.74
CA PRO A 418 -16.09 -20.74 5.53
C PRO A 418 -15.69 -19.29 5.82
N VAL A 419 -14.43 -19.06 6.20
CA VAL A 419 -13.89 -17.71 6.45
C VAL A 419 -13.92 -16.81 5.22
N VAL A 420 -13.60 -17.36 4.04
CA VAL A 420 -13.66 -16.62 2.79
C VAL A 420 -15.11 -16.28 2.47
N GLN A 421 -16.02 -17.25 2.54
CA GLN A 421 -17.45 -17.01 2.34
C GLN A 421 -18.04 -15.96 3.30
N ALA A 422 -17.64 -15.98 4.58
CA ALA A 422 -18.02 -14.97 5.55
C ALA A 422 -17.47 -13.58 5.19
N LEU A 423 -16.20 -13.49 4.77
CA LEU A 423 -15.61 -12.24 4.28
C LEU A 423 -16.36 -11.70 3.05
N LEU A 424 -16.75 -12.56 2.10
CA LEU A 424 -17.53 -12.13 0.93
C LEU A 424 -18.89 -11.54 1.33
N ARG A 425 -19.58 -12.13 2.31
CA ARG A 425 -20.84 -11.59 2.86
C ARG A 425 -20.60 -10.26 3.58
N LEU A 426 -19.55 -10.17 4.40
CA LEU A 426 -19.16 -8.95 5.08
C LEU A 426 -18.85 -7.79 4.09
N ILE A 427 -18.16 -8.08 2.96
CA ILE A 427 -17.92 -7.11 1.89
C ILE A 427 -19.24 -6.66 1.25
N ARG A 428 -20.13 -7.60 0.91
CA ARG A 428 -21.45 -7.28 0.33
C ARG A 428 -22.29 -6.41 1.27
N PHE A 429 -22.29 -6.74 2.56
CA PHE A 429 -22.94 -5.94 3.59
C PHE A 429 -22.39 -4.51 3.63
N ARG A 430 -21.05 -4.36 3.69
CA ARG A 430 -20.38 -3.06 3.70
C ARG A 430 -20.68 -2.23 2.45
N ASN A 431 -20.82 -2.86 1.30
CA ASN A 431 -21.14 -2.20 0.04
C ASN A 431 -22.60 -1.75 -0.08
N ALA A 432 -23.53 -2.51 0.50
CA ALA A 432 -24.96 -2.33 0.26
C ALA A 432 -25.67 -1.53 1.35
N HIS A 433 -25.23 -1.62 2.61
CA HIS A 433 -25.99 -1.05 3.72
C HIS A 433 -25.92 0.49 3.74
N PRO A 434 -27.05 1.22 3.72
CA PRO A 434 -27.05 2.69 3.58
C PRO A 434 -26.39 3.45 4.74
N ALA A 435 -26.35 2.85 5.94
CA ALA A 435 -25.73 3.46 7.12
C ALA A 435 -24.28 3.93 6.88
N PHE A 436 -23.50 3.21 6.05
CA PHE A 436 -22.12 3.56 5.73
C PHE A 436 -21.97 4.83 4.88
N GLY A 437 -23.08 5.43 4.44
CA GLY A 437 -23.11 6.74 3.80
C GLY A 437 -23.32 7.92 4.76
N GLY A 438 -23.40 7.66 6.07
CA GLY A 438 -23.68 8.67 7.09
C GLY A 438 -22.53 8.91 8.07
N ASP A 439 -22.84 9.11 9.35
CA ASP A 439 -21.87 9.41 10.39
C ASP A 439 -21.43 8.15 11.14
N CYS A 440 -20.17 8.11 11.56
CA CYS A 440 -19.59 7.04 12.36
C CYS A 440 -19.25 7.54 13.77
N VAL A 441 -19.67 6.80 14.78
CA VAL A 441 -19.27 6.99 16.19
C VAL A 441 -18.53 5.75 16.66
N VAL A 442 -17.37 5.96 17.28
CA VAL A 442 -16.54 4.89 17.85
C VAL A 442 -16.41 5.12 19.35
N ASP A 443 -16.61 4.06 20.13
CA ASP A 443 -16.51 4.04 21.59
C ASP A 443 -15.91 2.70 22.06
N GLY A 444 -15.46 2.62 23.31
CA GLY A 444 -14.88 1.41 23.87
C GLY A 444 -13.89 1.65 25.00
N GLY A 445 -13.15 0.61 25.35
CA GLY A 445 -12.06 0.66 26.32
C GLY A 445 -11.61 -0.73 26.76
N GLY A 446 -10.31 -0.88 27.06
CA GLY A 446 -9.71 -2.18 27.33
C GLY A 446 -9.86 -3.09 26.12
N SER A 447 -10.62 -4.19 26.25
CA SER A 447 -10.84 -5.11 25.12
C SER A 447 -12.09 -4.83 24.30
N ALA A 448 -12.96 -3.91 24.72
CA ALA A 448 -14.24 -3.65 24.05
C ALA A 448 -14.12 -2.56 22.98
N VAL A 449 -14.71 -2.79 21.81
CA VAL A 449 -14.84 -1.81 20.72
C VAL A 449 -16.28 -1.79 20.22
N THR A 450 -16.87 -0.61 20.14
CA THR A 450 -18.18 -0.37 19.51
C THR A 450 -18.05 0.66 18.41
N MET A 451 -18.47 0.32 17.19
CA MET A 451 -18.48 1.22 16.04
C MET A 451 -19.90 1.30 15.47
N THR A 452 -20.49 2.48 15.43
CA THR A 452 -21.87 2.68 14.97
C THR A 452 -21.89 3.63 13.78
N TRP A 453 -22.40 3.16 12.65
CA TRP A 453 -22.76 4.00 11.51
C TRP A 453 -24.25 4.32 11.53
N THR A 454 -24.61 5.57 11.23
CA THR A 454 -26.00 6.01 11.10
C THR A 454 -26.19 6.92 9.89
N SER A 455 -27.20 6.62 9.07
CA SER A 455 -27.63 7.49 7.96
C SER A 455 -29.16 7.55 7.95
N GLY A 456 -29.74 8.67 8.37
CA GLY A 456 -31.19 8.79 8.50
C GLY A 456 -31.76 7.76 9.50
N ALA A 457 -32.58 6.84 9.00
CA ALA A 457 -33.15 5.75 9.81
C ALA A 457 -32.28 4.48 9.80
N ASP A 458 -31.26 4.42 8.94
CA ASP A 458 -30.41 3.25 8.79
C ASP A 458 -29.28 3.24 9.82
N LEU A 459 -29.04 2.07 10.44
CA LEU A 459 -28.04 1.82 11.48
C LEU A 459 -27.22 0.59 11.12
N ALA A 460 -25.91 0.64 11.32
CA ALA A 460 -25.04 -0.53 11.35
C ALA A 460 -24.05 -0.41 12.52
N ARG A 461 -24.25 -1.20 13.56
CA ARG A 461 -23.43 -1.22 14.79
C ARG A 461 -22.64 -2.51 14.88
N LEU A 462 -21.33 -2.40 15.03
CA LEU A 462 -20.41 -3.48 15.39
C LEU A 462 -20.10 -3.36 16.89
N GLU A 463 -20.32 -4.43 17.65
CA GLU A 463 -19.91 -4.59 19.05
C GLU A 463 -18.94 -5.77 19.11
N ALA A 464 -17.71 -5.50 19.54
CA ALA A 464 -16.60 -6.46 19.51
C ALA A 464 -15.84 -6.51 20.83
N ASP A 465 -15.29 -7.70 21.12
CA ASP A 465 -14.33 -7.93 22.20
C ASP A 465 -13.05 -8.52 21.59
N VAL A 466 -11.99 -7.71 21.53
CA VAL A 466 -10.71 -8.10 20.92
C VAL A 466 -9.95 -9.14 21.73
N ALA A 467 -10.32 -9.35 23.00
CA ALA A 467 -9.73 -10.42 23.81
C ALA A 467 -10.18 -11.81 23.34
N THR A 468 -11.48 -11.93 23.06
CA THR A 468 -12.11 -13.20 22.65
C THR A 468 -12.15 -13.37 21.14
N GLY A 469 -12.06 -12.28 20.37
CA GLY A 469 -12.30 -12.29 18.92
C GLY A 469 -13.78 -12.30 18.55
N ALA A 470 -14.68 -12.23 19.54
CA ALA A 470 -16.12 -12.27 19.32
C ALA A 470 -16.63 -10.90 18.86
N ALA A 471 -17.58 -10.92 17.92
CA ALA A 471 -18.29 -9.72 17.50
C ALA A 471 -19.72 -10.00 17.09
N THR A 472 -20.56 -9.02 17.35
CA THR A 472 -21.97 -8.99 16.97
C THR A 472 -22.24 -7.73 16.16
N VAL A 473 -23.00 -7.88 15.08
CA VAL A 473 -23.45 -6.75 14.26
C VAL A 473 -24.96 -6.61 14.43
N THR A 474 -25.40 -5.41 14.78
CA THR A 474 -26.81 -5.01 14.81
C THR A 474 -27.06 -4.00 13.70
N TRP A 475 -28.04 -4.25 12.83
CA TRP A 475 -28.34 -3.38 11.70
C TRP A 475 -29.83 -3.26 11.41
N THR A 476 -30.21 -2.28 10.61
CA THR A 476 -31.60 -2.07 10.17
C THR A 476 -31.86 -2.69 8.81
N ALA A 477 -32.91 -3.48 8.68
CA ALA A 477 -33.42 -3.97 7.40
C ALA A 477 -34.95 -3.84 7.38
N ASP A 478 -35.48 -3.20 6.34
CA ASP A 478 -36.93 -2.96 6.15
C ASP A 478 -37.62 -2.35 7.39
N GLY A 479 -36.94 -1.43 8.07
CA GLY A 479 -37.43 -0.75 9.27
C GLY A 479 -37.38 -1.59 10.57
N THR A 480 -36.77 -2.78 10.54
CA THR A 480 -36.57 -3.65 11.71
C THR A 480 -35.10 -3.75 12.07
N GLN A 481 -34.78 -3.91 13.36
CA GLN A 481 -33.40 -4.19 13.79
C GLN A 481 -33.15 -5.69 13.82
N LEU A 482 -32.06 -6.11 13.19
CA LEU A 482 -31.56 -7.47 13.13
C LEU A 482 -30.19 -7.53 13.81
N THR A 483 -29.84 -8.69 14.36
CA THR A 483 -28.57 -8.91 15.05
C THR A 483 -28.02 -10.30 14.70
N ALA A 484 -26.73 -10.37 14.35
CA ALA A 484 -26.05 -11.61 14.03
C ALA A 484 -24.55 -11.54 14.37
N PRO A 485 -23.87 -12.68 14.58
CA PRO A 485 -22.41 -12.73 14.52
C PRO A 485 -21.90 -12.40 13.12
N LEU A 486 -20.60 -12.12 12.99
CA LEU A 486 -19.98 -11.71 11.71
C LEU A 486 -20.15 -12.73 10.58
N ASP A 487 -20.04 -14.01 10.88
CA ASP A 487 -20.24 -15.09 9.90
C ASP A 487 -21.73 -15.30 9.54
N GLY A 488 -22.65 -14.76 10.33
CA GLY A 488 -24.09 -14.80 10.11
C GLY A 488 -24.66 -13.59 9.35
N LEU A 489 -23.82 -12.66 8.90
CA LEU A 489 -24.25 -11.53 8.08
C LEU A 489 -24.82 -11.99 6.72
N PRO A 490 -25.80 -11.26 6.15
CA PRO A 490 -26.51 -11.64 4.93
C PRO A 490 -25.66 -11.61 3.65
#